data_AF-A0A958FK28-F1
#
_entry.id   AF-A0A958FK28-F1
#
_cell.length_a   1.000
_cell.length_b   1.000
_cell.length_c   1.000
_cell.angle_alpha   90.00
_cell.angle_beta   90.00
_cell.angle_gamma   90.00
#
_symmetry.space_group_name_H-M   'P 1'
#
loop_
_entity.id
_entity.type
_entity.pdbx_description
1 polymer ?
#
loop_
_entity_poly.entity_id
_entity_poly.type
_entity_poly.pdbx_seq_one_letter_code
_entity_poly.pdbx_strand_id
1 'polypeptide(L)' 'GWVIYGALNGGLLLRALSEPFVVRGTDPLLSGLALLAALAQWLAGALYVAQIWPRVKLK' A
#
# COMPACT_ATOMS: atom_id res chain seq x y z
N GLY A 1 -7.66 -9.56 -7.06
CA GLY A 1 -8.86 -9.01 -7.72
C GLY A 1 -9.15 -7.65 -7.14
N TRP A 2 -10.28 -7.48 -6.45
CA TRP A 2 -10.72 -6.17 -5.93
C TRP A 2 -10.03 -5.73 -4.63
N VAL A 3 -9.74 -6.65 -3.71
CA VAL A 3 -9.04 -6.31 -2.45
C VAL A 3 -7.63 -5.77 -2.72
N ILE A 4 -6.89 -6.42 -3.63
CA ILE A 4 -5.56 -5.97 -4.09
C ILE A 4 -5.68 -4.59 -4.73
N TYR A 5 -6.65 -4.40 -5.64
CA TYR A 5 -6.89 -3.11 -6.28
C TYR A 5 -7.18 -2.00 -5.26
N GLY A 6 -8.09 -2.24 -4.31
CA GLY A 6 -8.44 -1.27 -3.27
C GLY A 6 -7.27 -0.95 -2.35
N ALA A 7 -6.55 -1.97 -1.86
CA ALA A 7 -5.38 -1.78 -0.99
C ALA A 7 -4.25 -1.02 -1.69
N LEU A 8 -4.00 -1.31 -2.97
CA LEU A 8 -2.91 -0.70 -3.72
C LEU A 8 -3.23 0.77 -4.08
N ASN A 9 -4.42 1.04 -4.62
CA ASN A 9 -4.83 2.40 -4.97
C ASN A 9 -5.10 3.26 -3.73
N GLY A 10 -5.74 2.70 -2.70
CA GLY A 10 -5.93 3.38 -1.42
C GLY A 10 -4.61 3.73 -0.75
N GLY A 11 -3.64 2.81 -0.76
CA GLY A 11 -2.29 3.06 -0.27
C GLY A 11 -1.56 4.16 -1.05
N LEU A 12 -1.70 4.20 -2.38
CA LEU A 12 -1.13 5.28 -3.21
C LEU A 12 -1.75 6.65 -2.90
N LEU A 13 -3.07 6.72 -2.71
CA LEU A 13 -3.73 7.98 -2.33
C LEU A 13 -3.29 8.45 -0.94
N LEU A 14 -3.22 7.55 0.03
CA LEU A 14 -2.69 7.86 1.37
C LEU A 14 -1.24 8.37 1.30
N ARG A 15 -0.44 7.82 0.39
CA ARG A 15 0.94 8.25 0.17
C ARG A 15 1.03 9.66 -0.42
N ALA A 16 0.25 9.94 -1.47
CA ALA A 16 0.19 11.26 -2.07
C ALA A 16 -0.23 12.35 -1.06
N LEU A 17 -1.11 12.00 -0.12
CA LEU A 17 -1.53 12.90 0.94
C LEU A 17 -0.46 13.05 2.04
N SER A 18 0.28 12.00 2.38
CA SER A 18 1.22 12.02 3.52
C SER A 18 2.63 12.54 3.18
N GLU A 19 3.14 12.28 1.97
CA GLU A 19 4.48 12.68 1.52
C GLU A 19 4.84 14.16 1.78
N PRO A 20 4.00 15.17 1.47
CA PRO A 20 4.35 16.57 1.75
C PRO A 20 4.56 16.86 3.24
N PHE A 21 3.86 16.15 4.12
CA PHE A 21 3.97 16.33 5.58
C PHE A 21 5.16 15.58 6.16
N VAL A 22 5.48 14.40 5.61
CA VAL A 22 6.70 13.65 5.98
C VAL A 22 7.95 14.47 5.63
N VAL A 23 8.00 15.09 4.45
CA VAL A 23 9.16 15.90 4.03
C VAL A 23 9.32 17.16 4.88
N ARG A 24 8.21 17.80 5.28
CA ARG A 24 8.26 19.02 6.10
C ARG A 24 8.42 18.75 7.60
N GLY A 25 8.15 17.52 8.06
CA GLY A 25 8.18 17.16 9.48
C GLY A 25 7.16 17.91 10.34
N THR A 26 6.11 18.45 9.73
CA THR A 26 5.21 19.42 10.38
C THR A 26 4.08 18.81 11.19
N ASP A 27 3.66 17.58 10.86
CA ASP A 27 2.53 16.93 11.52
C ASP A 27 2.79 15.41 11.71
N PRO A 28 2.92 14.94 12.97
CA PRO A 28 3.14 13.52 13.27
C PRO A 28 2.00 12.61 12.83
N LEU A 29 0.76 13.11 12.85
CA LEU A 29 -0.45 12.34 12.55
C LEU A 29 -0.57 12.11 11.04
N LEU A 30 -0.32 13.16 10.24
CA LEU A 30 -0.25 13.06 8.78
C LEU A 30 0.98 12.30 8.31
N SER A 31 2.09 12.37 9.05
CA SER A 31 3.26 11.51 8.81
C SER A 31 2.93 10.03 9.11
N GLY A 32 2.09 9.77 10.11
CA GLY A 32 1.59 8.42 10.43
C GLY A 32 0.76 7.80 9.31
N LEU A 33 0.10 8.60 8.45
CA LEU A 33 -0.61 8.09 7.27
C LEU A 33 0.32 7.39 6.27
N ALA A 34 1.61 7.78 6.23
CA ALA A 34 2.60 7.12 5.37
C ALA A 34 2.85 5.66 5.80
N LEU A 35 2.78 5.37 7.11
CA LEU A 35 2.87 4.01 7.62
C LEU A 35 1.68 3.16 7.18
N LEU A 36 0.46 3.71 7.28
CA LEU A 36 -0.75 3.03 6.80
C LEU A 36 -0.70 2.78 5.29
N ALA A 37 -0.21 3.75 4.51
CA ALA A 37 0.01 3.60 3.08
C ALA A 37 0.98 2.44 2.78
N ALA A 38 2.11 2.39 3.48
CA ALA A 38 3.12 1.34 3.31
C ALA A 38 2.56 -0.05 3.65
N LEU A 39 1.81 -0.18 4.74
CA LEU A 39 1.19 -1.45 5.14
C LEU A 39 0.16 -1.93 4.11
N ALA A 40 -0.68 -1.02 3.61
CA ALA A 40 -1.67 -1.34 2.58
C ALA A 40 -0.99 -1.82 1.28
N GLN A 41 0.07 -1.15 0.85
CA GLN A 41 0.84 -1.52 -0.35
C GLN A 41 1.56 -2.85 -0.19
N TRP A 42 2.18 -3.09 0.97
CA TRP A 42 2.85 -4.35 1.27
C TRP A 42 1.86 -5.53 1.25
N LEU A 43 0.70 -5.37 1.89
CA LEU A 43 -0.34 -6.40 1.91
C LEU A 43 -0.91 -6.66 0.51
N ALA A 44 -1.11 -5.62 -0.30
CA ALA A 44 -1.53 -5.77 -1.69
C ALA A 44 -0.54 -6.63 -2.50
N GLY A 45 0.77 -6.40 -2.31
CA GLY A 45 1.83 -7.19 -2.92
C GLY A 45 1.78 -8.66 -2.49
N ALA A 46 1.69 -8.93 -1.18
CA ALA A 46 1.60 -10.28 -0.64
C ALA A 46 0.37 -11.04 -1.17
N LEU A 47 -0.79 -10.39 -1.19
CA LEU A 47 -2.03 -10.95 -1.73
C LEU A 47 -1.94 -11.20 -3.23
N TYR A 48 -1.26 -10.33 -3.98
CA TYR A 48 -1.02 -10.53 -5.41
C TYR A 48 -0.14 -11.75 -5.67
N VAL A 49 0.96 -11.89 -4.92
CA VAL A 49 1.83 -13.08 -5.00
C VAL A 49 1.02 -14.33 -4.70
N ALA A 50 0.29 -14.37 -3.58
CA ALA A 50 -0.54 -15.51 -3.21
C ALA A 50 -1.59 -15.86 -4.28
N GLN A 51 -2.18 -14.85 -4.93
CA GLN A 51 -3.17 -15.03 -5.99
C GLN A 51 -2.56 -15.58 -7.29
N ILE A 52 -1.33 -15.19 -7.65
CA ILE A 52 -0.69 -15.64 -8.89
C ILE A 52 0.11 -16.94 -8.72
N TRP A 53 0.53 -17.26 -7.49
CA TRP A 53 1.36 -18.41 -7.16
C TRP A 53 0.85 -19.77 -7.68
N PRO A 54 -0.46 -20.10 -7.63
CA PRO A 54 -0.97 -21.34 -8.19
C PRO A 54 -0.73 -21.45 -9.69
N ARG A 55 -0.81 -20.34 -10.43
CA ARG A 55 -0.60 -20.30 -11.89
C ARG A 55 0.86 -20.54 -12.27
N VAL A 56 1.78 -20.12 -11.40
CA VAL A 56 3.22 -20.34 -11.60
C VAL A 56 3.59 -21.79 -11.30
N LYS A 57 3.05 -22.37 -10.23
CA LYS A 57 3.31 -23.75 -9.82
C LYS A 57 2.64 -24.82 -10.69
N LEU A 58 1.62 -24.46 -11.46
CA LEU A 58 0.94 -25.37 -12.40
C LEU A 58 1.70 -25.55 -13.72
N LYS A 59 2.88 -24.93 -13.87
CA LYS A 59 3.86 -25.22 -14.93
C LYS A 59 4.97 -26.10 -14.38
#